data_AF-B7K4M9-F1
#
_entry.id   AF-B7K4M9-F1
#
_cell.length_a   1.000
_cell.length_b   1.000
_cell.length_c   1.000
_cell.angle_alpha   90.00
_cell.angle_beta   90.00
_cell.angle_gamma   90.00
#
_symmetry.space_group_name_H-M   'P 1'
#
loop_
_entity.id
_entity.type
_entity.pdbx_description
1 polymer ?
#
loop_
_entity_poly.entity_id
_entity_poly.type
_entity_poly.pdbx_seq_one_letter_code
_entity_poly.pdbx_strand_id
1 'polypeptide(L)'
;MNSEQTEIARLLKERVGLEESKIGTRQLSKAIANRQKACGCNDLPSYLKHLERSQREFQELVEEIVISETWFFRHYEAFNLLRKYVRSEWLPNHPQEKLRVLSLPCSTGEEAYSIAMTLFEVPLSPHQFEIDGMDISETALAKAKQGIYGSNSFRTHDFPEDKSFFTIGNDLYEVPPSVRNQVKFRQNNLLNTWLLQEPYQIIFCRHLLIYLDNASRNRAINILEKILCDRGLLFVGAVETTLLNSPPFRYMPHPSAFAYQKILDPAPSSPIKPPVVSSPSNLVTVKKRKPFPSNPSPSPESQQTQLSALKSARKLANQGQLSEATEQCQNYLSQNPADASAYLLLGEIEQAKGNIDKAQRYFQKALYLQPDYQEALMHLALLRESQGDAKGAAVLKNRIQRLQNP
;
A
#
# COMPACT_ATOMS: atom_id res chain seq x y z
N MET A 1 4.04 11.69 -28.60
CA MET A 1 3.47 10.39 -28.97
C MET A 1 3.01 10.45 -30.41
N ASN A 2 3.14 9.35 -31.15
CA ASN A 2 2.55 9.24 -32.48
C ASN A 2 1.02 9.04 -32.39
N SER A 3 0.28 9.30 -33.47
CA SER A 3 -1.19 9.18 -33.54
C SER A 3 -1.71 7.84 -33.04
N GLU A 4 -1.04 6.75 -33.38
CA GLU A 4 -1.48 5.40 -33.03
C GLU A 4 -1.25 5.09 -31.54
N GLN A 5 -0.20 5.65 -30.91
CA GLN A 5 0.02 5.46 -29.46
C GLN A 5 -1.09 6.14 -28.65
N THR A 6 -1.52 7.33 -29.09
CA THR A 6 -2.65 8.04 -28.50
C THR A 6 -3.94 7.22 -28.63
N GLU A 7 -4.13 6.56 -29.76
CA GLU A 7 -5.30 5.70 -29.98
C GLU A 7 -5.27 4.43 -29.13
N ILE A 8 -4.11 3.79 -28.97
CA ILE A 8 -3.94 2.66 -28.05
C ILE A 8 -4.23 3.11 -26.60
N ALA A 9 -3.76 4.29 -26.19
CA ALA A 9 -4.06 4.85 -24.87
C ALA A 9 -5.56 5.11 -24.69
N ARG A 10 -6.26 5.58 -25.74
CA ARG A 10 -7.72 5.74 -25.75
C ARG A 10 -8.43 4.39 -25.54
N LEU A 11 -8.03 3.33 -26.26
CA LEU A 11 -8.59 1.98 -26.10
C LEU A 11 -8.40 1.43 -24.68
N LEU A 12 -7.22 1.61 -24.10
CA LEU A 12 -6.94 1.20 -22.71
C LEU A 12 -7.85 1.94 -21.71
N LYS A 13 -7.99 3.25 -21.88
CA LYS A 13 -8.90 4.05 -21.04
C LYS A 13 -10.35 3.61 -21.19
N GLU A 14 -10.83 3.38 -22.40
CA GLU A 14 -12.24 3.04 -22.65
C GLU A 14 -12.62 1.63 -22.17
N ARG A 15 -11.76 0.64 -22.42
CA ARG A 15 -12.08 -0.77 -22.13
C ARG A 15 -11.75 -1.17 -20.70
N VAL A 16 -10.69 -0.61 -20.11
CA VAL A 16 -10.19 -1.04 -18.78
C VAL A 16 -9.91 0.12 -17.81
N GLY A 17 -10.17 1.37 -18.21
CA GLY A 17 -10.05 2.54 -17.34
C GLY A 17 -8.61 3.00 -17.07
N LEU A 18 -7.62 2.39 -17.72
CA LEU A 18 -6.21 2.68 -17.50
C LEU A 18 -5.80 4.00 -18.16
N GLU A 19 -5.17 4.89 -17.39
CA GLU A 19 -4.76 6.21 -17.87
C GLU A 19 -3.25 6.30 -18.12
N GLU A 20 -2.85 6.76 -19.31
CA GLU A 20 -1.44 6.90 -19.66
C GLU A 20 -0.66 7.77 -18.67
N SER A 21 -1.22 8.90 -18.22
CA SER A 21 -0.52 9.79 -17.29
C SER A 21 -0.24 9.13 -15.93
N LYS A 22 -1.00 8.08 -15.57
CA LYS A 22 -0.83 7.28 -14.36
C LYS A 22 0.11 6.11 -14.55
N ILE A 23 0.07 5.47 -15.72
CA ILE A 23 0.99 4.40 -16.12
C ILE A 23 2.40 4.95 -16.37
N GLY A 24 2.49 6.12 -17.00
CA GLY A 24 3.72 6.73 -17.50
C GLY A 24 3.99 6.40 -18.97
N THR A 25 4.19 7.45 -19.78
CA THR A 25 4.41 7.35 -21.24
C THR A 25 5.53 6.39 -21.64
N ARG A 26 6.63 6.35 -20.88
CA ARG A 26 7.76 5.44 -21.17
C ARG A 26 7.40 3.97 -20.98
N GLN A 27 6.66 3.66 -19.91
CA GLN A 27 6.21 2.31 -19.62
C GLN A 27 5.21 1.84 -20.68
N LEU A 28 4.22 2.68 -21.01
CA LEU A 28 3.27 2.39 -22.07
C LEU A 28 3.97 2.18 -23.42
N SER A 29 4.91 3.06 -23.79
CA SER A 29 5.64 2.95 -25.06
C SER A 29 6.47 1.66 -25.13
N LYS A 30 7.11 1.27 -24.02
CA LYS A 30 7.87 0.02 -23.93
C LYS A 30 6.95 -1.20 -24.07
N ALA A 31 5.81 -1.20 -23.38
CA ALA A 31 4.83 -2.26 -23.46
C ALA A 31 4.30 -2.45 -24.88
N ILE A 32 3.91 -1.35 -25.54
CA ILE A 32 3.48 -1.36 -26.94
C ILE A 32 4.56 -1.92 -27.86
N ALA A 33 5.82 -1.48 -27.70
CA ALA A 33 6.91 -1.96 -28.55
C ALA A 33 7.20 -3.46 -28.35
N ASN A 34 7.17 -3.94 -27.10
CA ASN A 34 7.34 -5.35 -26.78
C ASN A 34 6.24 -6.21 -27.42
N ARG A 35 4.98 -5.79 -27.28
CA ARG A 35 3.82 -6.48 -27.84
C ARG A 35 3.76 -6.44 -29.37
N GLN A 36 4.06 -5.29 -29.97
CA GLN A 36 4.20 -5.17 -31.43
C GLN A 36 5.20 -6.21 -31.96
N LYS A 37 6.37 -6.33 -31.31
CA LYS A 37 7.38 -7.32 -31.68
C LYS A 37 6.90 -8.75 -31.45
N ALA A 38 6.22 -9.04 -30.34
CA ALA A 38 5.68 -10.37 -30.04
C ALA A 38 4.63 -10.83 -31.07
N CYS A 39 3.84 -9.90 -31.61
CA CYS A 39 2.86 -10.17 -32.67
C CYS A 39 3.49 -10.30 -34.07
N GLY A 40 4.78 -9.98 -34.22
CA GLY A 40 5.43 -9.89 -35.54
C GLY A 40 4.91 -8.74 -36.41
N CYS A 41 4.35 -7.68 -35.80
CA CYS A 41 3.88 -6.51 -36.55
C CYS A 41 5.05 -5.60 -36.94
N ASN A 42 5.17 -5.29 -38.23
CA ASN A 42 6.29 -4.53 -38.79
C ASN A 42 6.26 -3.05 -38.39
N ASP A 43 5.09 -2.52 -38.05
CA ASP A 43 4.88 -1.12 -37.69
C ASP A 43 3.74 -0.94 -36.69
N LEU A 44 3.63 0.26 -36.14
CA LEU A 44 2.62 0.58 -35.14
C LEU A 44 1.17 0.60 -35.70
N PRO A 45 0.91 1.10 -36.93
CA PRO A 45 -0.42 1.02 -37.53
C PRO A 45 -0.95 -0.41 -37.74
N SER A 46 -0.09 -1.35 -38.17
CA SER A 46 -0.45 -2.77 -38.30
C SER A 46 -0.73 -3.40 -36.95
N TYR A 47 0.05 -3.05 -35.92
CA TYR A 47 -0.21 -3.49 -34.55
C TYR A 47 -1.53 -2.94 -34.00
N LEU A 48 -1.83 -1.65 -34.19
CA LEU A 48 -3.11 -1.06 -33.76
C LEU A 48 -4.30 -1.79 -34.39
N LYS A 49 -4.27 -2.06 -35.70
CA LYS A 49 -5.32 -2.83 -36.39
C LYS A 49 -5.46 -4.25 -35.84
N HIS A 50 -4.36 -4.88 -35.45
CA HIS A 50 -4.38 -6.20 -34.83
C HIS A 50 -5.00 -6.14 -33.42
N LEU A 51 -4.58 -5.17 -32.61
CA LEU A 51 -5.06 -4.91 -31.25
C LEU A 51 -6.58 -4.65 -31.22
N GLU A 52 -7.11 -3.89 -32.18
CA GLU A 52 -8.55 -3.61 -32.27
C GLU A 52 -9.40 -4.86 -32.53
N ARG A 53 -8.86 -5.81 -33.29
CA ARG A 53 -9.57 -7.04 -33.73
C ARG A 53 -9.37 -8.22 -32.79
N SER A 54 -8.27 -8.24 -32.04
CA SER A 54 -7.88 -9.36 -31.19
C SER A 54 -8.09 -9.01 -29.72
N GLN A 55 -9.17 -9.55 -29.14
CA GLN A 55 -9.40 -9.44 -27.69
C GLN A 55 -8.26 -10.07 -26.88
N ARG A 56 -7.67 -11.15 -27.40
CA ARG A 56 -6.49 -11.79 -26.82
C ARG A 56 -5.30 -10.84 -26.78
N GLU A 57 -4.99 -10.17 -27.88
CA GLU A 57 -3.84 -9.26 -27.89
C GLU A 57 -4.06 -8.03 -27.01
N PHE A 58 -5.29 -7.51 -26.99
CA PHE A 58 -5.63 -6.45 -26.05
C PHE A 58 -5.36 -6.84 -24.60
N GLN A 59 -5.72 -8.08 -24.24
CA GLN A 59 -5.44 -8.62 -22.90
C GLN A 59 -3.94 -8.71 -22.63
N GLU A 60 -3.16 -9.20 -23.59
CA GLU A 60 -1.70 -9.33 -23.44
C GLU A 60 -1.00 -7.97 -23.29
N LEU A 61 -1.49 -6.92 -23.96
CA LEU A 61 -1.02 -5.55 -23.75
C LEU A 61 -1.35 -5.05 -22.33
N VAL A 62 -2.54 -5.35 -21.81
CA VAL A 62 -2.89 -5.02 -20.43
C VAL A 62 -1.95 -5.73 -19.45
N GLU A 63 -1.63 -7.01 -19.68
CA GLU A 63 -0.69 -7.76 -18.84
C GLU A 63 0.73 -7.18 -18.85
N GLU A 64 1.21 -6.70 -19.99
CA GLU A 64 2.52 -6.05 -20.11
C GLU A 64 2.57 -4.69 -19.36
N ILE A 65 1.42 -4.02 -19.21
CA ILE A 65 1.32 -2.71 -18.55
C ILE A 65 1.15 -2.85 -17.04
N VAL A 66 0.27 -3.75 -16.60
CA VAL A 66 -0.10 -3.92 -15.20
C VAL A 66 0.96 -4.76 -14.48
N ILE A 67 2.09 -4.12 -14.15
CA ILE A 67 3.13 -4.71 -13.29
C ILE A 67 2.50 -4.98 -11.92
N SER A 68 2.23 -6.24 -11.65
CA SER A 68 1.44 -6.66 -10.49
C SER A 68 2.35 -7.32 -9.45
N GLU A 69 3.26 -6.52 -8.87
CA GLU A 69 4.04 -6.96 -7.71
C GLU A 69 3.12 -7.17 -6.50
N THR A 70 3.09 -8.40 -6.02
CA THR A 70 2.34 -8.81 -4.83
C THR A 70 3.18 -9.79 -4.01
N TRP A 71 2.91 -9.87 -2.71
CA TRP A 71 3.57 -10.78 -1.78
C TRP A 71 2.64 -11.11 -0.63
N PHE A 72 2.89 -12.25 0.02
CA PHE A 72 2.10 -12.69 1.15
C PHE A 72 2.14 -11.67 2.29
N PHE A 73 0.97 -11.44 2.90
CA PHE A 73 0.77 -10.56 4.04
C PHE A 73 1.27 -9.11 3.87
N ARG A 74 1.35 -8.60 2.63
CA ARG A 74 1.71 -7.21 2.34
C ARG A 74 0.91 -6.24 3.20
N HIS A 75 1.58 -5.38 3.98
CA HIS A 75 0.98 -4.55 5.03
C HIS A 75 0.27 -5.40 6.09
N TYR A 76 1.05 -6.12 6.89
CA TYR A 76 0.59 -7.09 7.88
C TYR A 76 -0.56 -6.59 8.79
N GLU A 77 -0.56 -5.30 9.15
CA GLU A 77 -1.59 -4.69 9.99
C GLU A 77 -3.02 -4.73 9.39
N ALA A 78 -3.16 -4.81 8.07
CA ALA A 78 -4.46 -5.02 7.43
C ALA A 78 -5.08 -6.38 7.82
N PHE A 79 -4.24 -7.42 7.89
CA PHE A 79 -4.66 -8.77 8.28
C PHE A 79 -4.90 -8.89 9.78
N ASN A 80 -4.11 -8.18 10.60
CA ASN A 80 -4.40 -8.04 12.04
C ASN A 80 -5.78 -7.41 12.28
N LEU A 81 -6.10 -6.33 11.57
CA LEU A 81 -7.42 -5.71 11.66
C LEU A 81 -8.52 -6.66 11.18
N LEU A 82 -8.32 -7.36 10.06
CA LEU A 82 -9.26 -8.39 9.57
C LEU A 82 -9.54 -9.44 10.66
N ARG A 83 -8.49 -10.05 11.22
CA ARG A 83 -8.60 -11.06 12.29
C ARG A 83 -9.37 -10.53 13.49
N LYS A 84 -9.02 -9.32 13.94
CA LYS A 84 -9.68 -8.66 15.08
C LYS A 84 -11.15 -8.41 14.79
N TYR A 85 -11.47 -7.74 13.68
CA TYR A 85 -12.84 -7.40 13.29
C TYR A 85 -13.72 -8.65 13.18
N VAL A 86 -13.25 -9.69 12.49
CA VAL A 86 -14.04 -10.91 12.31
C VAL A 86 -14.30 -11.59 13.64
N ARG A 87 -13.29 -11.69 14.51
CA ARG A 87 -13.40 -12.35 15.81
C ARG A 87 -14.29 -11.58 16.79
N SER A 88 -14.13 -10.26 16.90
CA SER A 88 -14.77 -9.46 17.96
C SER A 88 -16.07 -8.79 17.53
N GLU A 89 -16.29 -8.55 16.24
CA GLU A 89 -17.46 -7.82 15.76
C GLU A 89 -18.33 -8.65 14.83
N TRP A 90 -17.77 -9.25 13.77
CA TRP A 90 -18.59 -9.94 12.77
C TRP A 90 -19.18 -11.27 13.30
N LEU A 91 -18.33 -12.20 13.74
CA LEU A 91 -18.76 -13.56 14.13
C LEU A 91 -19.79 -13.58 15.27
N PRO A 92 -19.67 -12.78 16.35
CA PRO A 92 -20.67 -12.76 17.41
C PRO A 92 -22.07 -12.32 16.95
N ASN A 93 -22.14 -11.44 15.94
CA ASN A 93 -23.40 -10.92 15.41
C ASN A 93 -23.97 -11.79 14.27
N HIS A 94 -23.13 -12.64 13.66
CA HIS A 94 -23.47 -13.43 12.47
C HIS A 94 -23.04 -14.91 12.61
N PRO A 95 -23.39 -15.62 13.71
CA PRO A 95 -22.81 -16.93 14.03
C PRO A 95 -23.16 -18.05 13.04
N GLN A 96 -24.24 -17.89 12.27
CA GLN A 96 -24.73 -18.88 11.30
C GLN A 96 -24.61 -18.40 9.85
N GLU A 97 -24.13 -17.17 9.63
CA GLU A 97 -23.96 -16.64 8.29
C GLU A 97 -22.60 -17.01 7.72
N LYS A 98 -22.49 -16.87 6.39
CA LYS A 98 -21.24 -17.12 5.68
C LYS A 98 -20.56 -15.79 5.37
N LEU A 99 -19.33 -15.62 5.85
CA LEU A 99 -18.50 -14.45 5.57
C LEU A 99 -18.02 -14.50 4.12
N ARG A 100 -18.42 -13.53 3.31
CA ARG A 100 -17.93 -13.36 1.94
C ARG A 100 -16.89 -12.26 1.90
N VAL A 101 -15.70 -12.60 1.39
CA VAL A 101 -14.59 -11.66 1.21
C VAL A 101 -14.20 -11.58 -0.27
N LEU A 102 -13.95 -10.36 -0.75
CA LEU A 102 -13.45 -10.11 -2.10
C LEU A 102 -12.00 -9.61 -2.04
N SER A 103 -11.10 -10.19 -2.83
CA SER A 103 -9.79 -9.60 -3.15
C SER A 103 -9.77 -9.26 -4.64
N LEU A 104 -9.68 -7.96 -4.96
CA LEU A 104 -9.74 -7.45 -6.33
C LEU A 104 -8.96 -6.13 -6.44
N PRO A 105 -7.85 -6.07 -7.19
CA PRO A 105 -7.26 -7.14 -7.99
C PRO A 105 -6.46 -8.10 -7.10
N CYS A 106 -6.56 -9.41 -7.35
CA CYS A 106 -5.85 -10.42 -6.56
C CYS A 106 -4.47 -10.82 -7.11
N SER A 107 -4.11 -10.38 -8.33
CA SER A 107 -2.87 -10.74 -9.03
C SER A 107 -2.63 -12.25 -9.02
N THR A 108 -1.44 -12.69 -8.63
CA THR A 108 -1.01 -14.08 -8.53
C THR A 108 -1.49 -14.78 -7.26
N GLY A 109 -2.42 -14.18 -6.51
CA GLY A 109 -3.20 -14.85 -5.45
C GLY A 109 -2.66 -14.69 -4.03
N GLU A 110 -1.48 -14.12 -3.83
CA GLU A 110 -0.86 -13.97 -2.51
C GLU A 110 -1.78 -13.24 -1.51
N GLU A 111 -2.48 -12.18 -1.93
CA GLU A 111 -3.42 -11.46 -1.05
C GLU A 111 -4.63 -12.33 -0.68
N ALA A 112 -5.27 -12.96 -1.65
CA ALA A 112 -6.44 -13.81 -1.42
C ALA A 112 -6.10 -15.00 -0.49
N TYR A 113 -4.92 -15.59 -0.64
CA TYR A 113 -4.45 -16.64 0.26
C TYR A 113 -4.06 -16.11 1.64
N SER A 114 -3.48 -14.90 1.75
CA SER A 114 -3.20 -14.27 3.04
C SER A 114 -4.49 -14.00 3.83
N ILE A 115 -5.57 -13.59 3.14
CA ILE A 115 -6.92 -13.47 3.72
C ILE A 115 -7.39 -14.83 4.23
N ALA A 116 -7.32 -15.88 3.40
CA ALA A 116 -7.74 -17.23 3.78
C ALA A 116 -7.01 -17.74 5.02
N MET A 117 -5.67 -17.65 5.03
CA MET A 117 -4.83 -18.04 6.17
C MET A 117 -5.20 -17.25 7.43
N THR A 118 -5.43 -15.94 7.31
CA THR A 118 -5.87 -15.09 8.43
C THR A 118 -7.20 -15.56 9.01
N LEU A 119 -8.15 -15.97 8.17
CA LEU A 119 -9.47 -16.43 8.62
C LEU A 119 -9.43 -17.83 9.27
N PHE A 120 -8.47 -18.68 8.91
CA PHE A 120 -8.24 -19.96 9.61
C PHE A 120 -7.75 -19.79 11.06
N GLU A 121 -7.21 -18.62 11.41
CA GLU A 121 -6.78 -18.31 12.77
C GLU A 121 -7.91 -17.75 13.66
N VAL A 122 -9.11 -17.56 13.09
CA VAL A 122 -10.34 -17.15 13.78
C VAL A 122 -11.20 -18.40 14.02
N PRO A 123 -12.03 -18.48 15.07
CA PRO A 123 -12.93 -19.63 15.30
C PRO A 123 -14.11 -19.71 14.30
N LEU A 124 -13.78 -19.73 13.01
CA LEU A 124 -14.69 -19.99 11.89
C LEU A 124 -14.45 -21.42 11.39
N SER A 125 -15.53 -22.14 11.09
CA SER A 125 -15.41 -23.36 10.29
C SER A 125 -15.17 -23.02 8.81
N PRO A 126 -14.54 -23.91 8.01
CA PRO A 126 -14.32 -23.68 6.58
C PRO A 126 -15.61 -23.40 5.79
N HIS A 127 -16.76 -23.88 6.25
CA HIS A 127 -18.04 -23.63 5.58
C HIS A 127 -18.61 -22.23 5.86
N GLN A 128 -18.13 -21.54 6.89
CA GLN A 128 -18.59 -20.21 7.32
C GLN A 128 -17.87 -19.06 6.61
N PHE A 129 -16.96 -19.32 5.67
CA PHE A 129 -16.39 -18.26 4.85
C PHE A 129 -16.10 -18.71 3.42
N GLU A 130 -16.08 -17.76 2.50
CA GLU A 130 -15.53 -17.92 1.16
C GLU A 130 -14.84 -16.64 0.71
N ILE A 131 -13.83 -16.82 -0.14
CA ILE A 131 -13.08 -15.72 -0.72
C ILE A 131 -13.22 -15.79 -2.24
N ASP A 132 -13.70 -14.74 -2.86
CA ASP A 132 -13.58 -14.57 -4.32
C ASP A 132 -12.31 -13.75 -4.60
N GLY A 133 -11.39 -14.32 -5.39
CA GLY A 133 -10.21 -13.65 -5.90
C GLY A 133 -10.42 -13.28 -7.35
N MET A 134 -10.37 -11.99 -7.68
CA MET A 134 -10.66 -11.53 -9.04
C MET A 134 -9.53 -10.69 -9.60
N ASP A 135 -9.20 -10.92 -10.87
CA ASP A 135 -8.19 -10.14 -11.59
C ASP A 135 -8.53 -10.08 -13.08
N ILE A 136 -8.04 -9.06 -13.78
CA ILE A 136 -8.19 -8.97 -15.22
C ILE A 136 -7.22 -9.91 -15.95
N SER A 137 -6.05 -10.21 -15.36
CA SER A 137 -5.02 -11.07 -15.95
C SER A 137 -5.35 -12.55 -15.75
N GLU A 138 -5.60 -13.24 -16.86
CA GLU A 138 -5.79 -14.69 -16.86
C GLU A 138 -4.48 -15.41 -16.51
N THR A 139 -3.34 -14.87 -16.95
CA THR A 139 -2.00 -15.39 -16.62
C THR A 139 -1.73 -15.34 -15.12
N ALA A 140 -2.07 -14.23 -14.45
CA ALA A 140 -1.91 -14.10 -13.00
C ALA A 140 -2.82 -15.08 -12.25
N LEU A 141 -4.08 -15.19 -12.68
CA LEU A 141 -5.05 -16.14 -12.09
C LEU A 141 -4.66 -17.60 -12.31
N ALA A 142 -4.02 -17.95 -13.42
CA ALA A 142 -3.50 -19.29 -13.65
C ALA A 142 -2.43 -19.64 -12.61
N LYS A 143 -1.50 -18.71 -12.32
CA LYS A 143 -0.50 -18.87 -11.24
C LYS A 143 -1.17 -18.95 -9.86
N ALA A 144 -2.16 -18.10 -9.61
CA ALA A 144 -2.93 -18.12 -8.36
C ALA A 144 -3.59 -19.47 -8.11
N LYS A 145 -4.24 -20.06 -9.14
CA LYS A 145 -4.86 -21.38 -9.07
C LYS A 145 -3.86 -22.51 -8.83
N GLN A 146 -2.63 -22.40 -9.36
CA GLN A 146 -1.57 -23.37 -9.06
C GLN A 146 -1.20 -23.30 -7.57
N GLY A 147 -1.08 -22.09 -7.01
CA GLY A 147 -0.75 -21.88 -5.60
C GLY A 147 0.67 -22.27 -5.24
N ILE A 148 1.61 -22.15 -6.18
CA ILE A 148 3.03 -22.46 -6.02
C ILE A 148 3.83 -21.18 -6.20
N TYR A 149 4.63 -20.82 -5.20
CA TYR A 149 5.31 -19.53 -5.11
C TYR A 149 6.80 -19.69 -4.86
N GLY A 150 7.61 -18.74 -5.35
CA GLY A 150 9.03 -18.66 -5.04
C GLY A 150 9.31 -17.74 -3.86
N SER A 151 10.58 -17.64 -3.47
CA SER A 151 11.04 -16.75 -2.40
C SER A 151 10.65 -15.27 -2.59
N ASN A 152 10.53 -14.81 -3.84
CA ASN A 152 10.15 -13.43 -4.16
C ASN A 152 8.70 -13.08 -3.76
N SER A 153 7.85 -14.04 -3.42
CA SER A 153 6.50 -13.80 -2.90
C SER A 153 6.48 -13.53 -1.39
N PHE A 154 7.65 -13.43 -0.75
CA PHE A 154 7.80 -13.21 0.70
C PHE A 154 8.67 -11.99 0.99
N ARG A 155 8.38 -11.27 2.08
CA ARG A 155 9.18 -10.14 2.60
C ARG A 155 9.31 -10.28 4.11
N THR A 156 10.53 -10.12 4.63
CA THR A 156 10.89 -10.43 6.03
C THR A 156 10.11 -9.65 7.08
N HIS A 157 9.63 -8.44 6.75
CA HIS A 157 8.94 -7.56 7.70
C HIS A 157 7.40 -7.72 7.70
N ASP A 158 6.84 -8.29 6.64
CA ASP A 158 5.38 -8.43 6.47
C ASP A 158 4.89 -9.84 6.77
N PHE A 159 5.80 -10.82 6.83
CA PHE A 159 5.46 -12.22 7.00
C PHE A 159 5.63 -12.66 8.46
N PRO A 160 4.61 -13.25 9.10
CA PRO A 160 4.80 -13.88 10.40
C PRO A 160 5.79 -15.04 10.21
N GLU A 161 6.83 -15.15 11.05
CA GLU A 161 7.95 -16.09 10.85
C GLU A 161 7.54 -17.58 10.70
N ASP A 162 6.29 -17.90 11.03
CA ASP A 162 5.73 -19.23 10.90
C ASP A 162 5.30 -19.56 9.46
N LYS A 163 6.19 -20.23 8.72
CA LYS A 163 5.91 -20.83 7.41
C LYS A 163 5.02 -22.08 7.50
N SER A 164 4.42 -22.39 8.65
CA SER A 164 3.59 -23.58 8.88
C SER A 164 2.44 -23.75 7.89
N PHE A 165 1.97 -22.65 7.28
CA PHE A 165 0.97 -22.70 6.22
C PHE A 165 1.48 -23.16 4.86
N PHE A 166 2.77 -23.42 4.64
CA PHE A 166 3.28 -23.79 3.32
C PHE A 166 3.95 -25.16 3.32
N THR A 167 3.72 -25.94 2.27
CA THR A 167 4.56 -27.10 1.98
C THR A 167 5.82 -26.62 1.26
N ILE A 168 7.00 -26.95 1.78
CA ILE A 168 8.28 -26.47 1.27
C ILE A 168 8.95 -27.57 0.44
N GLY A 169 9.36 -27.24 -0.79
CA GLY A 169 10.18 -28.12 -1.61
C GLY A 169 10.97 -27.36 -2.67
N ASN A 170 12.28 -27.61 -2.81
CA ASN A 170 13.16 -27.02 -3.84
C ASN A 170 12.98 -25.49 -4.03
N ASP A 171 13.02 -24.71 -2.93
CA ASP A 171 12.80 -23.24 -2.93
C ASP A 171 11.42 -22.76 -3.41
N LEU A 172 10.47 -23.68 -3.55
CA LEU A 172 9.07 -23.41 -3.82
C LEU A 172 8.22 -23.62 -2.57
N TYR A 173 7.17 -22.82 -2.49
CA TYR A 173 6.20 -22.78 -1.40
C TYR A 173 4.82 -23.07 -1.98
N GLU A 174 4.25 -24.21 -1.65
CA GLU A 174 2.91 -24.59 -2.08
C GLU A 174 1.87 -24.26 -1.00
N VAL A 175 0.80 -23.58 -1.42
CA VAL A 175 -0.37 -23.31 -0.58
C VAL A 175 -1.18 -24.61 -0.38
N PRO A 176 -1.47 -25.02 0.87
CA PRO A 176 -2.18 -26.24 1.17
C PRO A 176 -3.55 -26.30 0.50
N PRO A 177 -4.02 -27.50 0.09
CA PRO A 177 -5.35 -27.67 -0.47
C PRO A 177 -6.47 -27.11 0.43
N SER A 178 -6.34 -27.20 1.76
CA SER A 178 -7.31 -26.63 2.70
C SER A 178 -7.47 -25.13 2.55
N VAL A 179 -6.39 -24.40 2.26
CA VAL A 179 -6.41 -22.95 2.00
C VAL A 179 -6.84 -22.66 0.58
N ARG A 180 -6.33 -23.42 -0.41
CA ARG A 180 -6.69 -23.24 -1.83
C ARG A 180 -8.19 -23.37 -2.08
N ASN A 181 -8.82 -24.36 -1.46
CA ASN A 181 -10.25 -24.63 -1.64
C ASN A 181 -11.17 -23.53 -1.09
N GLN A 182 -10.66 -22.63 -0.23
CA GLN A 182 -11.43 -21.48 0.28
C GLN A 182 -11.48 -20.30 -0.68
N VAL A 183 -10.63 -20.29 -1.72
CA VAL A 183 -10.49 -19.17 -2.65
C VAL A 183 -10.98 -19.56 -4.05
N LYS A 184 -11.95 -18.80 -4.57
CA LYS A 184 -12.50 -18.97 -5.92
C LYS A 184 -11.95 -17.89 -6.85
N PHE A 185 -11.05 -18.28 -7.74
CA PHE A 185 -10.43 -17.36 -8.70
C PHE A 185 -11.27 -17.19 -9.97
N ARG A 186 -11.60 -15.94 -10.33
CA ARG A 186 -12.39 -15.60 -11.52
C ARG A 186 -11.77 -14.44 -12.28
N GLN A 187 -11.75 -14.53 -13.61
CA GLN A 187 -11.32 -13.39 -14.42
C GLN A 187 -12.40 -12.31 -14.37
N ASN A 188 -12.01 -11.09 -13.98
CA ASN A 188 -12.90 -9.97 -14.04
C ASN A 188 -12.26 -8.58 -14.01
N ASN A 189 -13.04 -7.60 -14.46
CA ASN A 189 -12.74 -6.17 -14.38
C ASN A 189 -13.71 -5.52 -13.37
N LEU A 190 -13.18 -4.75 -12.42
CA LEU A 190 -13.95 -4.00 -11.43
C LEU A 190 -15.03 -3.11 -12.04
N LEU A 191 -14.79 -2.62 -13.26
CA LEU A 191 -15.71 -1.72 -13.96
C LEU A 191 -16.94 -2.46 -14.55
N ASN A 192 -16.98 -3.80 -14.49
CA ASN A 192 -18.11 -4.58 -14.98
C ASN A 192 -19.25 -4.65 -13.94
N THR A 193 -20.49 -4.52 -14.40
CA THR A 193 -21.67 -4.42 -13.54
C THR A 193 -22.19 -5.74 -12.96
N TRP A 194 -21.75 -6.90 -13.47
CA TRP A 194 -22.18 -8.21 -12.94
C TRP A 194 -21.76 -8.43 -11.47
N LEU A 195 -20.77 -7.69 -10.96
CA LEU A 195 -20.36 -7.73 -9.54
C LEU A 195 -21.49 -7.32 -8.59
N LEU A 196 -22.53 -6.64 -9.10
CA LEU A 196 -23.68 -6.14 -8.33
C LEU A 196 -24.71 -7.23 -7.95
N GLN A 197 -24.39 -8.51 -8.14
CA GLN A 197 -25.32 -9.61 -7.85
C GLN A 197 -25.43 -9.94 -6.36
N GLU A 198 -24.30 -10.04 -5.65
CA GLU A 198 -24.28 -10.47 -4.24
C GLU A 198 -23.23 -9.68 -3.45
N PRO A 199 -23.59 -9.05 -2.33
CA PRO A 199 -22.68 -8.19 -1.59
C PRO A 199 -21.64 -8.99 -0.77
N TYR A 200 -20.55 -8.32 -0.44
CA TYR A 200 -19.44 -8.80 0.37
C TYR A 200 -19.39 -8.05 1.70
N GLN A 201 -19.04 -8.75 2.77
CA GLN A 201 -18.83 -8.11 4.08
C GLN A 201 -17.46 -7.42 4.14
N ILE A 202 -16.49 -7.94 3.38
CA ILE A 202 -15.12 -7.42 3.37
C ILE A 202 -14.60 -7.38 1.94
N ILE A 203 -13.97 -6.28 1.55
CA ILE A 203 -13.34 -6.11 0.25
C ILE A 203 -11.90 -5.60 0.45
N PHE A 204 -10.95 -6.26 -0.19
CA PHE A 204 -9.60 -5.77 -0.40
C PHE A 204 -9.51 -5.27 -1.84
N CYS A 205 -9.32 -3.96 -2.01
CA CYS A 205 -9.11 -3.31 -3.30
C CYS A 205 -7.89 -2.40 -3.23
N ARG A 206 -6.71 -3.01 -3.34
CA ARG A 206 -5.42 -2.38 -3.07
C ARG A 206 -4.58 -2.25 -4.33
N HIS A 207 -3.95 -1.10 -4.51
CA HIS A 207 -3.03 -0.79 -5.60
C HIS A 207 -3.67 -0.91 -7.00
N LEU A 208 -4.94 -0.50 -7.15
CA LEU A 208 -5.67 -0.48 -8.42
C LEU A 208 -6.15 0.92 -8.77
N LEU A 209 -6.75 1.62 -7.82
CA LEU A 209 -7.42 2.90 -8.03
C LEU A 209 -6.46 3.99 -8.50
N ILE A 210 -5.17 3.88 -8.17
CA ILE A 210 -4.12 4.79 -8.64
C ILE A 210 -3.87 4.75 -10.15
N TYR A 211 -4.20 3.64 -10.82
CA TYR A 211 -4.00 3.46 -12.26
C TYR A 211 -5.20 3.94 -13.09
N LEU A 212 -6.35 4.13 -12.44
CA LEU A 212 -7.59 4.52 -13.10
C LEU A 212 -7.68 6.04 -13.31
N ASP A 213 -8.19 6.42 -14.48
CA ASP A 213 -8.59 7.81 -14.73
C ASP A 213 -9.72 8.25 -13.77
N ASN A 214 -9.96 9.55 -13.66
CA ASN A 214 -10.94 10.09 -12.70
C ASN A 214 -12.36 9.51 -12.86
N ALA A 215 -12.84 9.33 -14.10
CA ALA A 215 -14.19 8.82 -14.35
C ALA A 215 -14.28 7.33 -14.00
N SER A 216 -13.30 6.53 -14.44
CA SER A 216 -13.23 5.10 -14.13
C SER A 216 -13.04 4.84 -12.64
N ARG A 217 -12.22 5.65 -11.96
CA ARG A 217 -12.02 5.56 -10.52
C ARG A 217 -13.30 5.85 -9.74
N ASN A 218 -14.03 6.91 -10.09
CA ASN A 218 -15.30 7.21 -9.45
C ASN A 218 -16.33 6.09 -9.68
N ARG A 219 -16.36 5.52 -10.90
CA ARG A 219 -17.20 4.35 -11.20
C ARG A 219 -16.80 3.14 -10.35
N ALA A 220 -15.51 2.86 -10.23
CA ALA A 220 -14.99 1.78 -9.40
C ALA A 220 -15.38 1.94 -7.93
N ILE A 221 -15.21 3.14 -7.35
CA ILE A 221 -15.61 3.44 -5.96
C ILE A 221 -17.13 3.23 -5.78
N ASN A 222 -17.95 3.70 -6.72
CA ASN A 222 -19.40 3.50 -6.67
C ASN A 222 -19.80 2.01 -6.76
N ILE A 223 -19.06 1.19 -7.51
CA ILE A 223 -19.28 -0.26 -7.57
C ILE A 223 -18.89 -0.89 -6.23
N LEU A 224 -17.71 -0.56 -5.70
CA LEU A 224 -17.23 -1.04 -4.39
C LEU A 224 -18.22 -0.72 -3.28
N GLU A 225 -18.78 0.49 -3.26
CA GLU A 225 -19.81 0.91 -2.32
C GLU A 225 -21.07 0.03 -2.40
N LYS A 226 -21.55 -0.25 -3.61
CA LYS A 226 -22.78 -1.03 -3.84
C LYS A 226 -22.62 -2.51 -3.50
N ILE A 227 -21.44 -3.07 -3.76
CA ILE A 227 -21.16 -4.48 -3.50
C ILE A 227 -20.66 -4.71 -2.07
N LEU A 228 -20.39 -3.66 -1.30
CA LEU A 228 -20.04 -3.78 0.12
C LEU A 228 -21.28 -3.67 0.99
N CYS A 229 -21.47 -4.66 1.87
CA CYS A 229 -22.49 -4.63 2.90
C CYS A 229 -22.34 -3.39 3.79
N ASP A 230 -23.45 -2.94 4.35
CA ASP A 230 -23.43 -1.89 5.36
C ASP A 230 -22.62 -2.34 6.57
N ARG A 231 -21.82 -1.41 7.14
CA ARG A 231 -20.81 -1.68 8.17
C ARG A 231 -19.68 -2.64 7.77
N GLY A 232 -19.65 -3.06 6.50
CA GLY A 232 -18.56 -3.84 5.93
C GLY A 232 -17.25 -3.05 5.82
N LEU A 233 -16.15 -3.77 5.62
CA LEU A 233 -14.80 -3.20 5.56
C LEU A 233 -14.24 -3.17 4.13
N LEU A 234 -13.69 -2.02 3.75
CA LEU A 234 -12.93 -1.81 2.52
C LEU A 234 -11.47 -1.52 2.87
N PHE A 235 -10.56 -2.40 2.45
CA PHE A 235 -9.11 -2.20 2.56
C PHE A 235 -8.55 -1.65 1.26
N VAL A 236 -7.74 -0.59 1.32
CA VAL A 236 -7.08 0.05 0.17
C VAL A 236 -5.58 0.18 0.37
N GLY A 237 -4.83 0.52 -0.69
CA GLY A 237 -3.41 0.81 -0.59
C GLY A 237 -3.14 2.11 0.15
N ALA A 238 -1.95 2.24 0.76
CA ALA A 238 -1.57 3.41 1.57
C ALA A 238 -1.79 4.75 0.84
N VAL A 239 -1.41 4.79 -0.44
CA VAL A 239 -1.52 5.97 -1.31
C VAL A 239 -2.96 6.22 -1.81
N GLU A 240 -3.84 5.22 -1.72
CA GLU A 240 -5.23 5.28 -2.19
C GLU A 240 -6.20 5.81 -1.14
N THR A 241 -5.76 5.90 0.12
CA THR A 241 -6.55 6.44 1.24
C THR A 241 -7.16 7.82 0.92
N THR A 242 -6.38 8.69 0.26
CA THR A 242 -6.83 10.03 -0.14
C THR A 242 -7.92 10.04 -1.21
N LEU A 243 -8.20 8.90 -1.84
CA LEU A 243 -9.23 8.75 -2.87
C LEU A 243 -10.61 8.46 -2.28
N LEU A 244 -10.70 8.08 -0.99
CA LEU A 244 -11.92 7.70 -0.29
C LEU A 244 -12.41 8.76 0.71
N ASN A 245 -12.06 10.03 0.50
CA ASN A 245 -12.26 11.13 1.45
C ASN A 245 -13.73 11.62 1.60
N SER A 246 -14.74 10.82 1.28
CA SER A 246 -16.14 11.23 1.34
C SER A 246 -17.05 10.08 1.78
N PRO A 247 -18.22 10.39 2.37
CA PRO A 247 -19.24 9.38 2.67
C PRO A 247 -19.53 8.48 1.46
N PRO A 248 -19.82 7.19 1.66
CA PRO A 248 -20.11 6.56 2.96
C PRO A 248 -18.88 5.93 3.66
N PHE A 249 -17.65 6.16 3.22
CA PHE A 249 -16.48 5.49 3.79
C PHE A 249 -15.85 6.26 4.96
N ARG A 250 -15.80 5.65 6.15
CA ARG A 250 -15.10 6.19 7.33
C ARG A 250 -13.82 5.44 7.59
N TYR A 251 -12.71 6.16 7.72
CA TYR A 251 -11.42 5.59 8.06
C TYR A 251 -11.45 4.85 9.40
N MET A 252 -10.91 3.63 9.43
CA MET A 252 -10.76 2.84 10.66
C MET A 252 -9.48 3.26 11.39
N PRO A 253 -9.53 3.59 12.70
CA PRO A 253 -8.39 4.07 13.47
C PRO A 253 -7.45 2.90 13.86
N HIS A 254 -6.93 2.20 12.86
CA HIS A 254 -5.93 1.15 13.01
C HIS A 254 -4.69 1.55 12.18
N PRO A 255 -3.58 1.91 12.82
CA PRO A 255 -2.36 2.31 12.12
C PRO A 255 -1.96 1.29 11.06
N SER A 256 -1.55 1.77 9.88
CA SER A 256 -1.02 0.97 8.78
C SER A 256 -1.93 -0.11 8.18
N ALA A 257 -3.21 -0.18 8.59
CA ALA A 257 -4.18 -1.11 8.02
C ALA A 257 -4.90 -0.56 6.77
N PHE A 258 -4.93 0.77 6.61
CA PHE A 258 -5.53 1.47 5.45
C PHE A 258 -6.96 0.99 5.13
N ALA A 259 -7.77 0.86 6.18
CA ALA A 259 -9.13 0.31 6.08
C ALA A 259 -10.19 1.37 6.33
N TYR A 260 -11.34 1.20 5.69
CA TYR A 260 -12.52 2.04 5.80
C TYR A 260 -13.73 1.17 6.11
N GLN A 261 -14.65 1.69 6.92
CA GLN A 261 -15.94 1.07 7.16
C GLN A 261 -17.02 1.84 6.41
N LYS A 262 -17.90 1.13 5.71
CA LYS A 262 -19.10 1.73 5.11
C LYS A 262 -20.09 2.12 6.20
N ILE A 263 -20.36 3.41 6.32
CA ILE A 263 -21.38 3.94 7.23
C ILE A 263 -22.74 3.86 6.53
N LEU A 264 -23.78 3.49 7.27
CA LEU A 264 -25.16 3.77 6.89
C LEU A 264 -25.35 5.29 6.87
N ASP A 265 -26.10 5.84 5.91
CA ASP A 265 -26.39 7.28 5.81
C ASP A 265 -26.59 7.90 7.19
N PRO A 266 -25.70 8.78 7.65
CA PRO A 266 -25.95 9.53 8.87
C PRO A 266 -27.03 10.54 8.54
N ALA A 267 -28.09 10.60 9.35
CA ALA A 267 -28.89 11.82 9.44
C ALA A 267 -27.93 13.02 9.58
N PRO A 268 -28.18 14.15 8.90
CA PRO A 268 -27.17 15.20 8.69
C PRO A 268 -26.68 15.77 10.03
N SER A 269 -25.42 15.49 10.39
CA SER A 269 -24.76 16.14 11.52
C SER A 269 -24.27 17.53 11.11
N SER A 270 -24.74 18.55 11.83
CA SER A 270 -24.40 19.97 11.58
C SER A 270 -22.89 20.28 11.67
N PRO A 271 -22.40 21.28 10.91
CA PRO A 271 -20.97 21.60 10.86
C PRO A 271 -20.47 22.30 12.13
N ILE A 272 -19.36 21.81 12.68
CA ILE A 272 -18.58 22.47 13.74
C ILE A 272 -17.64 23.48 13.08
N LYS A 273 -17.69 24.76 13.49
CA LYS A 273 -16.77 25.82 13.02
C LYS A 273 -15.38 25.69 13.69
N PRO A 274 -14.28 25.91 12.95
CA PRO A 274 -12.93 25.93 13.53
C PRO A 274 -12.61 27.28 14.23
N PRO A 275 -11.73 27.30 15.25
CA PRO A 275 -11.33 28.50 15.95
C PRO A 275 -10.22 29.25 15.19
N VAL A 276 -10.26 30.58 15.28
CA VAL A 276 -9.27 31.51 14.69
C VAL A 276 -8.12 31.72 15.68
N VAL A 277 -6.87 31.59 15.24
CA VAL A 277 -5.69 32.01 16.01
C VAL A 277 -4.75 32.84 15.12
N SER A 278 -4.37 34.01 15.63
CA SER A 278 -3.47 35.01 15.04
C SER A 278 -1.98 34.68 15.25
N SER A 279 -1.15 35.06 14.28
CA SER A 279 0.31 34.85 14.27
C SER A 279 1.10 36.07 14.79
N PRO A 280 2.36 35.87 15.21
CA PRO A 280 3.40 36.81 14.80
C PRO A 280 4.70 36.14 14.32
N SER A 281 5.33 36.80 13.34
CA SER A 281 6.56 36.44 12.64
C SER A 281 7.82 36.80 13.41
N ASN A 282 8.91 36.04 13.25
CA ASN A 282 10.28 36.58 13.20
C ASN A 282 11.28 35.63 12.51
N LEU A 283 12.08 36.21 11.60
CA LEU A 283 13.13 35.57 10.82
C LEU A 283 14.47 35.52 11.57
N VAL A 284 15.19 34.39 11.51
CA VAL A 284 16.64 34.36 11.82
C VAL A 284 17.41 33.50 10.81
N THR A 285 18.54 34.06 10.39
CA THR A 285 19.47 33.72 9.29
C THR A 285 20.42 32.54 9.60
N VAL A 286 20.75 31.71 8.59
CA VAL A 286 21.61 30.51 8.69
C VAL A 286 23.09 30.80 8.33
N LYS A 287 24.06 30.34 9.14
CA LYS A 287 25.51 30.26 8.81
C LYS A 287 25.93 28.81 8.47
N LYS A 288 26.92 28.65 7.58
CA LYS A 288 27.39 27.37 6.98
C LYS A 288 28.70 26.79 7.57
N ARG A 289 28.68 25.45 7.73
CA ARG A 289 29.70 24.37 7.50
C ARG A 289 30.89 24.13 8.47
N LYS A 290 31.14 22.83 8.77
CA LYS A 290 32.18 21.93 8.16
C LYS A 290 31.94 20.44 8.52
N PRO A 291 32.46 19.44 7.77
CA PRO A 291 32.19 18.01 7.96
C PRO A 291 33.19 17.34 8.93
N PHE A 292 32.76 16.31 9.67
CA PHE A 292 33.61 15.46 10.53
C PHE A 292 33.80 14.05 9.93
N PRO A 293 34.90 13.35 10.31
CA PRO A 293 35.45 12.20 9.62
C PRO A 293 34.81 10.88 10.04
N SER A 294 34.91 9.90 9.16
CA SER A 294 34.50 8.51 9.33
C SER A 294 35.40 7.79 10.35
N ASN A 295 34.79 7.12 11.34
CA ASN A 295 35.48 6.16 12.22
C ASN A 295 34.61 4.90 12.47
N PRO A 296 35.23 3.77 12.87
CA PRO A 296 34.82 2.42 12.49
C PRO A 296 33.71 1.82 13.37
N SER A 297 33.03 0.81 12.84
CA SER A 297 31.88 0.12 13.43
C SER A 297 32.19 -0.57 14.78
N PRO A 298 31.27 -0.49 15.78
CA PRO A 298 31.47 -1.10 17.10
C PRO A 298 31.01 -2.58 17.15
N SER A 299 31.54 -3.30 18.14
CA SER A 299 31.40 -4.75 18.38
C SER A 299 30.00 -5.23 18.85
N PRO A 300 29.69 -6.54 18.74
CA PRO A 300 28.32 -7.08 18.80
C PRO A 300 27.59 -6.96 20.14
N GLU A 301 28.29 -7.06 21.28
CA GLU A 301 27.67 -7.01 22.61
C GLU A 301 27.16 -5.61 22.97
N SER A 302 27.86 -4.54 22.55
CA SER A 302 27.38 -3.17 22.70
C SER A 302 26.12 -2.89 21.88
N GLN A 303 25.98 -3.52 20.71
CA GLN A 303 24.83 -3.29 19.82
C GLN A 303 23.52 -3.84 20.43
N GLN A 304 23.55 -4.95 21.17
CA GLN A 304 22.36 -5.57 21.74
C GLN A 304 21.74 -4.75 22.88
N THR A 305 22.55 -4.21 23.79
CA THR A 305 22.06 -3.32 24.86
C THR A 305 21.56 -2.00 24.29
N GLN A 306 22.22 -1.49 23.24
CA GLN A 306 21.90 -0.24 22.56
C GLN A 306 20.58 -0.31 21.75
N LEU A 307 20.35 -1.39 21.00
CA LEU A 307 19.07 -1.63 20.30
C LEU A 307 17.88 -1.72 21.26
N SER A 308 18.10 -2.12 22.52
CA SER A 308 17.04 -2.19 23.53
C SER A 308 16.60 -0.80 24.02
N ALA A 309 17.54 0.16 24.14
CA ALA A 309 17.29 1.52 24.60
C ALA A 309 16.55 2.38 23.56
N LEU A 310 16.79 2.17 22.26
CA LEU A 310 16.04 2.87 21.21
C LEU A 310 14.59 2.34 21.11
N LYS A 311 14.42 1.03 21.30
CA LYS A 311 13.10 0.39 21.34
C LYS A 311 12.28 0.86 22.55
N SER A 312 12.90 1.09 23.71
CA SER A 312 12.21 1.65 24.88
C SER A 312 11.79 3.10 24.65
N ALA A 313 12.65 3.94 24.06
CA ALA A 313 12.29 5.32 23.70
C ALA A 313 11.12 5.38 22.71
N ARG A 314 11.09 4.48 21.71
CA ARG A 314 9.97 4.34 20.76
C ARG A 314 8.67 3.95 21.46
N LYS A 315 8.74 3.03 22.43
CA LYS A 315 7.57 2.60 23.22
C LYS A 315 6.99 3.76 24.04
N LEU A 316 7.83 4.55 24.69
CA LEU A 316 7.41 5.74 25.45
C LEU A 316 6.78 6.80 24.54
N ALA A 317 7.34 7.01 23.34
CA ALA A 317 6.76 7.92 22.35
C ALA A 317 5.35 7.49 21.93
N ASN A 318 5.17 6.20 21.66
CA ASN A 318 3.87 5.62 21.29
C ASN A 318 2.84 5.70 22.42
N GLN A 319 3.28 5.74 23.67
CA GLN A 319 2.44 5.93 24.86
C GLN A 319 2.10 7.40 25.13
N GLY A 320 2.59 8.33 24.30
CA GLY A 320 2.37 9.76 24.46
C GLY A 320 3.28 10.41 25.51
N GLN A 321 4.21 9.67 26.12
CA GLN A 321 5.23 10.18 27.05
C GLN A 321 6.38 10.82 26.27
N LEU A 322 6.08 11.88 25.50
CA LEU A 322 6.99 12.46 24.51
C LEU A 322 8.24 13.10 25.14
N SER A 323 8.13 13.64 26.36
CA SER A 323 9.27 14.24 27.07
C SER A 323 10.29 13.19 27.53
N GLU A 324 9.82 12.13 28.19
CA GLU A 324 10.67 11.01 28.63
C GLU A 324 11.29 10.27 27.43
N ALA A 325 10.52 10.06 26.36
CA ALA A 325 11.00 9.47 25.12
C ALA A 325 12.15 10.29 24.49
N THR A 326 12.08 11.63 24.60
CA THR A 326 13.12 12.52 24.07
C THR A 326 14.41 12.44 24.87
N GLU A 327 14.31 12.43 26.20
CA GLU A 327 15.46 12.31 27.09
C GLU A 327 16.17 10.95 26.90
N GLN A 328 15.40 9.86 26.83
CA GLN A 328 15.93 8.52 26.53
C GLN A 328 16.66 8.47 25.19
N CYS A 329 16.08 9.08 24.15
CA CYS A 329 16.68 9.10 22.82
C CYS A 329 17.94 9.99 22.75
N GLN A 330 17.98 11.10 23.50
CA GLN A 330 19.17 11.95 23.62
C GLN A 330 20.30 11.28 24.39
N ASN A 331 19.97 10.58 25.48
CA ASN A 331 20.94 9.77 26.23
C ASN A 331 21.53 8.66 25.36
N TYR A 332 20.71 8.00 24.55
CA TYR A 332 21.18 7.03 23.56
C TYR A 332 22.16 7.66 22.55
N LEU A 333 21.81 8.83 22.00
CA LEU A 333 22.64 9.56 21.05
C LEU A 333 23.95 10.10 21.64
N SER A 334 24.02 10.31 22.96
CA SER A 334 25.29 10.68 23.62
C SER A 334 26.35 9.58 23.50
N GLN A 335 25.90 8.31 23.43
CA GLN A 335 26.75 7.14 23.27
C GLN A 335 26.88 6.73 21.80
N ASN A 336 25.85 7.01 20.97
CA ASN A 336 25.79 6.65 19.56
C ASN A 336 25.47 7.88 18.67
N PRO A 337 26.41 8.83 18.52
CA PRO A 337 26.13 10.12 17.89
C PRO A 337 25.83 10.05 16.38
N ALA A 338 26.12 8.91 15.73
CA ALA A 338 25.99 8.67 14.29
C ALA A 338 24.81 7.75 13.90
N ASP A 339 23.95 7.37 14.85
CA ASP A 339 22.79 6.51 14.57
C ASP A 339 21.64 7.31 13.91
N ALA A 340 21.37 7.02 12.64
CA ALA A 340 20.36 7.73 11.85
C ALA A 340 18.92 7.45 12.34
N SER A 341 18.63 6.22 12.80
CA SER A 341 17.29 5.82 13.27
C SER A 341 16.92 6.52 14.57
N ALA A 342 17.90 6.82 15.43
CA ALA A 342 17.68 7.61 16.62
C ALA A 342 17.30 9.08 16.32
N TYR A 343 17.92 9.68 15.31
CA TYR A 343 17.51 11.01 14.86
C TYR A 343 16.16 11.01 14.15
N LEU A 344 15.78 9.94 13.45
CA LEU A 344 14.43 9.79 12.90
C LEU A 344 13.38 9.77 14.03
N LEU A 345 13.58 8.94 15.06
CA LEU A 345 12.69 8.86 16.23
C LEU A 345 12.56 10.21 16.95
N LEU A 346 13.66 10.95 17.17
CA LEU A 346 13.59 12.30 17.74
C LEU A 346 12.81 13.27 16.85
N GLY A 347 12.95 13.14 15.53
CA GLY A 347 12.19 13.94 14.57
C GLY A 347 10.68 13.70 14.70
N GLU A 348 10.26 12.44 14.77
CA GLU A 348 8.87 12.05 14.95
C GLU A 348 8.31 12.51 16.30
N ILE A 349 9.08 12.36 17.40
CA ILE A 349 8.66 12.82 18.73
C ILE A 349 8.47 14.35 18.74
N GLU A 350 9.40 15.12 18.19
CA GLU A 350 9.29 16.57 18.15
C GLU A 350 8.17 17.03 17.20
N GLN A 351 7.89 16.28 16.14
CA GLN A 351 6.74 16.52 15.27
C GLN A 351 5.43 16.29 16.03
N ALA A 352 5.34 15.22 16.83
CA ALA A 352 4.19 14.93 17.68
C ALA A 352 3.99 15.99 18.79
N LYS A 353 5.07 16.61 19.28
CA LYS A 353 5.00 17.78 20.19
C LYS A 353 4.62 19.09 19.50
N GLY A 354 4.51 19.11 18.16
CA GLY A 354 4.26 20.32 17.38
C GLY A 354 5.51 21.19 17.12
N ASN A 355 6.70 20.75 17.51
CA ASN A 355 7.96 21.46 17.30
C ASN A 355 8.53 21.17 15.89
N ILE A 356 7.82 21.64 14.87
CA ILE A 356 8.11 21.32 13.46
C ILE A 356 9.54 21.68 13.03
N ASP A 357 10.09 22.81 13.49
CA ASP A 357 11.46 23.22 13.16
C ASP A 357 12.52 22.27 13.73
N LYS A 358 12.30 21.74 14.93
CA LYS A 358 13.20 20.76 15.55
C LYS A 358 13.07 19.41 14.84
N ALA A 359 11.85 18.98 14.56
CA ALA A 359 11.58 17.76 13.81
C ALA A 359 12.31 17.75 12.46
N GLN A 360 12.19 18.85 11.71
CA GLN A 360 12.86 19.02 10.43
C GLN A 360 14.38 18.93 10.55
N ARG A 361 14.99 19.55 11.57
CA ARG A 361 16.44 19.47 11.81
C ARG A 361 16.89 18.05 12.11
N TYR A 362 16.10 17.29 12.87
CA TYR A 362 16.42 15.90 13.19
C TYR A 362 16.29 14.97 11.99
N PHE A 363 15.25 15.13 11.16
CA PHE A 363 15.15 14.38 9.91
C PHE A 363 16.27 14.72 8.92
N GLN A 364 16.67 15.99 8.82
CA GLN A 364 17.83 16.39 8.02
C GLN A 364 19.13 15.77 8.55
N LYS A 365 19.27 15.64 9.87
CA LYS A 365 20.45 15.01 10.49
C LYS A 365 20.46 13.49 10.27
N ALA A 366 19.31 12.83 10.33
CA ALA A 366 19.16 11.42 9.94
C ALA A 366 19.60 11.20 8.48
N LEU A 367 19.18 12.09 7.56
CA LEU A 367 19.60 12.02 6.16
C LEU A 367 21.05 12.40 5.89
N TYR A 368 21.65 13.21 6.76
CA TYR A 368 23.08 13.51 6.67
C TYR A 368 23.91 12.27 6.98
N LEU A 369 23.48 11.47 7.96
CA LEU A 369 24.14 10.23 8.38
C LEU A 369 23.83 9.06 7.44
N GLN A 370 22.58 8.96 6.99
CA GLN A 370 22.12 7.95 6.04
C GLN A 370 21.37 8.62 4.87
N PRO A 371 22.06 8.97 3.77
CA PRO A 371 21.49 9.71 2.65
C PRO A 371 20.38 9.01 1.87
N ASP A 372 20.25 7.70 2.01
CA ASP A 372 19.21 6.87 1.40
C ASP A 372 18.07 6.52 2.36
N TYR A 373 18.04 7.13 3.56
CA TYR A 373 17.04 6.82 4.57
C TYR A 373 15.64 7.29 4.16
N GLN A 374 14.87 6.38 3.57
CA GLN A 374 13.61 6.68 2.91
C GLN A 374 12.57 7.26 3.86
N GLU A 375 12.51 6.76 5.10
CA GLU A 375 11.59 7.25 6.13
C GLU A 375 11.85 8.74 6.44
N ALA A 376 13.11 9.13 6.66
CA ALA A 376 13.48 10.51 6.92
C ALA A 376 13.21 11.43 5.71
N LEU A 377 13.40 10.93 4.47
CA LEU A 377 13.02 11.66 3.25
C LEU A 377 11.51 11.87 3.17
N MET A 378 10.71 10.86 3.55
CA MET A 378 9.26 10.93 3.52
C MET A 378 8.73 11.93 4.54
N HIS A 379 9.21 11.87 5.79
CA HIS A 379 8.83 12.84 6.82
C HIS A 379 9.16 14.28 6.42
N LEU A 380 10.32 14.53 5.79
CA LEU A 380 10.64 15.86 5.27
C LEU A 380 9.76 16.27 4.09
N ALA A 381 9.42 15.36 3.19
CA ALA A 381 8.54 15.66 2.07
C ALA A 381 7.15 16.08 2.56
N LEU A 382 6.60 15.34 3.53
CA LEU A 382 5.30 15.64 4.15
C LEU A 382 5.32 16.97 4.90
N LEU A 383 6.40 17.24 5.66
CA LEU A 383 6.59 18.52 6.34
C LEU A 383 6.64 19.69 5.34
N ARG A 384 7.36 19.53 4.23
CA ARG A 384 7.45 20.54 3.17
C ARG A 384 6.12 20.79 2.49
N GLU A 385 5.34 19.75 2.25
CA GLU A 385 3.98 19.87 1.74
C GLU A 385 3.06 20.61 2.71
N SER A 386 3.12 20.30 4.00
CA SER A 386 2.32 21.00 5.02
C SER A 386 2.69 22.48 5.17
N GLN A 387 3.93 22.85 4.82
CA GLN A 387 4.41 24.24 4.77
C GLN A 387 4.16 24.93 3.42
N GLY A 388 3.50 24.27 2.47
CA GLY A 388 3.21 24.80 1.13
C GLY A 388 4.39 24.74 0.14
N ASP A 389 5.51 24.13 0.50
CA ASP A 389 6.68 23.93 -0.36
C ASP A 389 6.52 22.65 -1.20
N ALA A 390 5.53 22.66 -2.10
CA ALA A 390 5.21 21.55 -2.99
C ALA A 390 6.39 21.16 -3.91
N LYS A 391 7.21 22.13 -4.30
CA LYS A 391 8.41 21.88 -5.13
C LYS A 391 9.49 21.15 -4.33
N GLY A 392 9.77 21.59 -3.10
CA GLY A 392 10.71 20.92 -2.20
C GLY A 392 10.27 19.50 -1.84
N ALA A 393 8.98 19.30 -1.58
CA ALA A 393 8.40 17.97 -1.35
C ALA A 393 8.55 17.05 -2.56
N ALA A 394 8.27 17.53 -3.77
CA ALA A 394 8.42 16.76 -5.00
C ALA A 394 9.87 16.31 -5.24
N VAL A 395 10.86 17.17 -4.95
CA VAL A 395 12.29 16.81 -5.05
C VAL A 395 12.64 15.65 -4.12
N LEU A 396 12.16 15.69 -2.87
CA LEU A 396 12.40 14.64 -1.89
C LEU A 396 11.70 13.34 -2.28
N LYS A 397 10.44 13.41 -2.75
CA LYS A 397 9.69 12.25 -3.26
C LYS A 397 10.35 11.61 -4.47
N ASN A 398 10.85 12.42 -5.42
CA ASN A 398 11.61 11.92 -6.57
C ASN A 398 12.92 11.24 -6.13
N ARG A 399 13.56 11.73 -5.05
CA ARG A 399 14.76 11.10 -4.50
C ARG A 399 14.45 9.75 -3.86
N ILE A 400 13.36 9.64 -3.10
CA ILE A 400 12.87 8.35 -2.56
C ILE A 400 12.66 7.36 -3.70
N GLN A 401 12.00 7.81 -4.78
CA GLN A 401 11.71 6.98 -5.94
C GLN A 401 12.96 6.47 -6.67
N ARG A 402 14.05 7.25 -6.71
CA ARG A 402 15.34 6.80 -7.26
C ARG A 402 16.05 5.80 -6.36
N LEU A 403 15.94 5.95 -5.04
CA LEU A 403 16.56 5.02 -4.09
C LEU A 403 15.87 3.65 -4.08
N GLN A 404 14.59 3.60 -4.45
CA GLN A 404 13.83 2.37 -4.61
C GLN A 404 14.12 1.66 -5.95
N ASN A 405 14.74 2.37 -6.90
CA ASN A 405 15.11 1.87 -8.23
C ASN A 405 16.57 2.27 -8.57
N PRO A 406 17.58 1.67 -7.90
CA PRO A 406 18.98 2.12 -7.95
C PRO A 406 19.67 1.95 -9.31
#